data_AF-A0A1B8F648-F1
#
_entry.id   AF-A0A1B8F648-F1
#
_cell.length_a   1.000
_cell.length_b   1.000
_cell.length_c   1.000
_cell.angle_alpha   90.00
_cell.angle_beta   90.00
_cell.angle_gamma   90.00
#
_symmetry.space_group_name_H-M   'P 1'
#
loop_
_entity.id
_entity.type
_entity.pdbx_description
1 polymer ?
#
loop_
_entity_poly.entity_id
_entity_poly.type
_entity_poly.pdbx_seq_one_letter_code
_entity_poly.pdbx_strand_id
1 'polypeptide(L)'
;MSTRSSAASVAKRRLSALSEQLVSPIPDQGSFEGIPKLKKVAGPSAGPRAAGKVVIITGTNSPMGIGRATAHQYAENGARAIYLCDFADSHLATHKRELASLFPSVDVHTRQFDAGEASGVKAVVDDALATYGRLDVFFANAGIVGMPKIFTEIEADEFLATLKTNTVSVFLAAKYAAPAMQTTSPSKPYPSGSIIGTASVAGLRSNAGSTDYSCSKAGVVSIAQTIAFQLAGTGVRMNALCPGVIETGMTAPMYDAARERGTQAKIGQLNPLRRGAHADEVARVALFLGSDESSYVNGQAWAVDGGLSAGHPFVPGKLA
;
A
#
# COMPACT_ATOMS: atom_id res chain seq x y z
N MET A 1 21.18 21.85 40.32
CA MET A 1 20.01 20.94 40.30
C MET A 1 18.76 21.48 39.59
N SER A 2 18.72 22.72 39.09
CA SER A 2 17.50 23.34 38.53
C SER A 2 17.20 23.03 37.03
N THR A 3 18.20 22.68 36.22
CA THR A 3 18.05 22.55 34.76
C THR A 3 17.51 21.19 34.27
N ARG A 4 17.68 20.11 35.04
CA ARG A 4 17.17 18.76 34.65
C ARG A 4 15.65 18.64 34.81
N SER A 5 15.08 19.34 35.79
CA SER A 5 13.63 19.34 36.05
C SER A 5 12.85 20.03 34.91
N SER A 6 13.39 21.14 34.38
CA SER A 6 12.73 21.88 33.30
C SER A 6 12.74 21.13 31.96
N ALA A 7 13.85 20.48 31.59
CA ALA A 7 13.96 19.72 30.35
C ALA A 7 13.04 18.48 30.31
N ALA A 8 12.95 17.73 31.40
CA ALA A 8 12.02 16.60 31.53
C ALA A 8 10.55 17.06 31.45
N SER A 9 10.23 18.22 32.02
CA SER A 9 8.90 18.83 31.93
C SER A 9 8.53 19.26 30.51
N VAL A 10 9.51 19.72 29.71
CA VAL A 10 9.30 20.13 28.31
C VAL A 10 9.12 18.90 27.41
N ALA A 11 9.95 17.87 27.59
CA ALA A 11 9.83 16.61 26.85
C ALA A 11 8.46 15.92 27.09
N LYS A 12 7.98 15.91 28.34
CA LYS A 12 6.66 15.36 28.69
C LYS A 12 5.51 16.21 28.12
N ARG A 13 5.65 17.54 28.14
CA ARG A 13 4.66 18.47 27.54
C ARG A 13 4.52 18.31 26.03
N ARG A 14 5.62 18.04 25.32
CA ARG A 14 5.57 17.75 23.86
C ARG A 14 4.72 16.53 23.55
N LEU A 15 4.83 15.48 24.36
CA LEU A 15 4.06 14.25 24.16
C LEU A 15 2.59 14.38 24.57
N SER A 16 2.25 15.34 25.45
CA SER A 16 0.86 15.63 25.82
C SER A 16 0.16 16.60 24.86
N ALA A 17 0.86 17.17 23.88
CA ALA A 17 0.21 17.88 22.77
C ALA A 17 -0.52 16.83 21.91
N LEU A 18 -1.79 16.59 22.25
CA LEU A 18 -2.61 15.63 21.54
C LEU A 18 -3.00 16.26 20.20
N SER A 19 -2.58 15.63 19.09
CA SER A 19 -3.15 15.99 17.79
C SER A 19 -4.63 15.61 17.78
N GLU A 20 -5.44 16.35 17.02
CA GLU A 20 -6.86 16.04 16.82
C GLU A 20 -7.07 14.57 16.42
N GLN A 21 -6.18 14.01 15.60
CA GLN A 21 -6.22 12.60 15.18
C GLN A 21 -6.03 11.59 16.33
N LEU A 22 -5.45 11.98 17.46
CA LEU A 22 -5.31 11.13 18.64
C LEU A 22 -6.52 11.22 19.58
N VAL A 23 -7.27 12.32 19.56
CA VAL A 23 -8.39 12.58 20.49
C VAL A 23 -9.76 12.44 19.83
N SER A 24 -9.84 12.58 18.52
CA SER A 24 -11.04 12.49 17.69
C SER A 24 -10.86 11.34 16.69
N PRO A 25 -11.15 10.08 17.08
CA PRO A 25 -11.03 8.96 16.17
C PRO A 25 -11.99 9.10 15.00
N ILE A 26 -11.60 8.59 13.83
CA ILE A 26 -12.47 8.59 12.65
C ILE A 26 -13.72 7.76 12.98
N PRO A 27 -14.93 8.35 12.85
CA PRO A 27 -16.16 7.66 13.17
C PRO A 27 -16.36 6.45 12.25
N ASP A 28 -17.11 5.48 12.75
CA ASP A 28 -17.61 4.39 11.91
C ASP A 28 -18.43 4.97 10.75
N GLN A 29 -18.12 4.54 9.53
CA GLN A 29 -18.78 4.99 8.30
C GLN A 29 -19.91 4.03 7.89
N GLY A 30 -20.20 3.03 8.72
CA GLY A 30 -21.20 2.00 8.51
C GLY A 30 -20.68 0.86 7.62
N SER A 31 -21.60 0.11 7.04
CA SER A 31 -21.29 -1.05 6.19
C SER A 31 -21.89 -0.93 4.80
N PHE A 32 -21.34 -1.68 3.85
CA PHE A 32 -21.91 -1.96 2.55
C PHE A 32 -21.99 -3.49 2.39
N GLU A 33 -23.18 -4.05 2.19
CA GLU A 33 -23.38 -5.51 2.00
C GLU A 33 -22.60 -6.41 2.99
N GLY A 34 -22.60 -6.05 4.28
CA GLY A 34 -21.97 -6.84 5.35
C GLY A 34 -20.47 -6.62 5.55
N ILE A 35 -19.82 -5.76 4.75
CA ILE A 35 -18.43 -5.34 4.99
C ILE A 35 -18.36 -3.88 5.45
N PRO A 36 -17.39 -3.50 6.31
CA PRO A 36 -17.25 -2.12 6.75
C PRO A 36 -16.92 -1.20 5.58
N LYS A 37 -17.46 0.02 5.59
CA LYS A 37 -17.03 1.08 4.68
C LYS A 37 -15.62 1.52 5.07
N LEU A 38 -14.83 1.90 4.07
CA LEU A 38 -13.47 2.38 4.29
C LEU A 38 -13.49 3.70 5.07
N LYS A 39 -12.64 3.78 6.11
CA LYS A 39 -12.37 5.04 6.81
C LYS A 39 -11.65 6.01 5.88
N LYS A 40 -12.30 7.13 5.55
CA LYS A 40 -11.67 8.29 4.88
C LYS A 40 -11.03 9.21 5.92
N VAL A 41 -9.72 9.44 5.81
CA VAL A 41 -8.95 10.29 6.73
C VAL A 41 -8.94 11.75 6.30
N ALA A 42 -9.04 12.02 4.99
CA ALA A 42 -9.09 13.36 4.45
C ALA A 42 -10.22 13.52 3.42
N GLY A 43 -10.55 14.76 3.08
CA GLY A 43 -11.50 15.08 2.02
C GLY A 43 -11.07 14.58 0.63
N PRO A 44 -11.93 14.78 -0.38
CA PRO A 44 -11.60 14.47 -1.76
C PRO A 44 -10.42 15.33 -2.26
N SER A 45 -9.75 14.86 -3.32
CA SER A 45 -8.75 15.67 -4.03
C SER A 45 -9.42 16.91 -4.65
N ALA A 46 -8.66 17.99 -4.85
CA ALA A 46 -9.18 19.22 -5.46
C ALA A 46 -9.62 19.05 -6.93
N GLY A 47 -9.16 17.99 -7.60
CA GLY A 47 -9.55 17.61 -8.96
C GLY A 47 -9.17 16.16 -9.27
N PRO A 48 -9.57 15.64 -10.44
CA PRO A 48 -9.30 14.26 -10.82
C PRO A 48 -7.81 14.04 -11.11
N ARG A 49 -7.20 13.08 -10.40
CA ARG A 49 -5.76 12.76 -10.50
C ARG A 49 -5.46 11.52 -11.35
N ALA A 50 -6.50 10.83 -11.82
CA ALA A 50 -6.42 9.59 -12.59
C ALA A 50 -7.34 9.59 -13.81
N ALA A 51 -7.79 10.77 -14.26
CA ALA A 51 -8.67 10.91 -15.43
C ALA A 51 -8.18 10.09 -16.63
N GLY A 52 -9.03 9.19 -17.13
CA GLY A 52 -8.72 8.39 -18.32
C GLY A 52 -7.74 7.22 -18.11
N LYS A 53 -7.17 7.06 -16.90
CA LYS A 53 -6.17 6.03 -16.61
C LYS A 53 -6.79 4.64 -16.40
N VAL A 54 -6.11 3.61 -16.87
CA VAL A 54 -6.41 2.19 -16.62
C VAL A 54 -5.48 1.66 -15.54
N VAL A 55 -6.07 1.11 -14.47
CA VAL A 55 -5.38 0.77 -13.22
C VAL A 55 -5.56 -0.72 -12.91
N ILE A 56 -4.47 -1.43 -12.63
CA ILE A 56 -4.48 -2.79 -12.10
C ILE A 56 -3.99 -2.80 -10.65
N ILE A 57 -4.72 -3.46 -9.76
CA ILE A 57 -4.37 -3.55 -8.33
C ILE A 57 -4.47 -5.00 -7.89
N THR A 58 -3.38 -5.56 -7.33
CA THR A 58 -3.39 -6.89 -6.70
C THR A 58 -3.55 -6.79 -5.18
N GLY A 59 -4.09 -7.83 -4.52
CA GLY A 59 -4.31 -7.82 -3.08
C GLY A 59 -5.52 -6.96 -2.67
N THR A 60 -6.63 -7.08 -3.39
CA THR A 60 -7.84 -6.25 -3.23
C THR A 60 -8.96 -6.91 -2.44
N ASN A 61 -8.83 -8.17 -2.02
CA ASN A 61 -9.93 -8.92 -1.40
C ASN A 61 -10.21 -8.49 0.05
N SER A 62 -9.25 -7.93 0.77
CA SER A 62 -9.44 -7.52 2.17
C SER A 62 -10.47 -6.38 2.32
N PRO A 63 -11.51 -6.55 3.16
CA PRO A 63 -12.50 -5.49 3.43
C PRO A 63 -11.92 -4.19 3.99
N MET A 64 -10.75 -4.20 4.62
CA MET A 64 -10.13 -2.98 5.15
C MET A 64 -8.69 -2.84 4.66
N GLY A 65 -8.37 -3.47 3.53
CA GLY A 65 -7.03 -3.52 2.97
C GLY A 65 -6.64 -2.26 2.19
N ILE A 66 -5.33 -2.09 2.04
CA ILE A 66 -4.73 -1.03 1.23
C ILE A 66 -5.18 -1.14 -0.24
N GLY A 67 -5.23 -2.36 -0.81
CA GLY A 67 -5.67 -2.56 -2.18
C GLY A 67 -7.11 -2.06 -2.46
N ARG A 68 -8.07 -2.38 -1.57
CA ARG A 68 -9.45 -1.86 -1.64
C ARG A 68 -9.45 -0.33 -1.53
N ALA A 69 -8.73 0.23 -0.55
CA ALA A 69 -8.66 1.68 -0.38
C ALA A 69 -8.06 2.40 -1.60
N THR A 70 -7.03 1.82 -2.22
CA THR A 70 -6.43 2.36 -3.44
C THR A 70 -7.41 2.31 -4.61
N ALA A 71 -8.22 1.26 -4.75
CA ALA A 71 -9.26 1.22 -5.77
C ALA A 71 -10.29 2.34 -5.61
N HIS A 72 -10.74 2.61 -4.37
CA HIS A 72 -11.62 3.76 -4.09
C HIS A 72 -10.95 5.09 -4.44
N GLN A 73 -9.67 5.26 -4.10
CA GLN A 73 -8.95 6.48 -4.43
C GLN A 73 -8.82 6.70 -5.94
N TYR A 74 -8.52 5.66 -6.73
CA TYR A 74 -8.49 5.80 -8.19
C TYR A 74 -9.88 6.07 -8.78
N ALA A 75 -10.94 5.44 -8.27
CA ALA A 75 -12.30 5.64 -8.76
C ALA A 75 -12.79 7.06 -8.47
N GLU A 76 -12.61 7.55 -7.24
CA GLU A 76 -12.93 8.93 -6.84
C GLU A 76 -12.16 9.98 -7.64
N ASN A 77 -10.98 9.61 -8.17
CA ASN A 77 -10.12 10.49 -8.96
C ASN A 77 -10.24 10.29 -10.48
N GLY A 78 -11.34 9.66 -10.94
CA GLY A 78 -11.75 9.63 -12.33
C GLY A 78 -11.02 8.59 -13.21
N ALA A 79 -10.48 7.52 -12.62
CA ALA A 79 -9.95 6.41 -13.40
C ALA A 79 -10.97 5.93 -14.44
N ARG A 80 -10.49 5.59 -15.64
CA ARG A 80 -11.35 5.01 -16.68
C ARG A 80 -11.77 3.60 -16.31
N ALA A 81 -10.81 2.81 -15.84
CA ALA A 81 -11.02 1.42 -15.49
C ALA A 81 -10.12 0.98 -14.34
N ILE A 82 -10.64 0.09 -13.50
CA ILE A 82 -9.94 -0.49 -12.35
C ILE A 82 -10.12 -2.00 -12.34
N TYR A 83 -9.01 -2.73 -12.33
CA TYR A 83 -8.96 -4.17 -12.14
C TYR A 83 -8.66 -4.52 -10.69
N LEU A 84 -9.65 -5.07 -10.00
CA LEU A 84 -9.55 -5.66 -8.67
C LEU A 84 -9.06 -7.09 -8.78
N CYS A 85 -7.80 -7.32 -8.42
CA CYS A 85 -7.15 -8.62 -8.54
C CYS A 85 -6.79 -9.18 -7.16
N ASP A 86 -6.98 -10.47 -6.96
CA ASP A 86 -6.57 -11.17 -5.74
C ASP A 86 -6.52 -12.68 -5.94
N PHE A 87 -5.84 -13.39 -5.04
CA PHE A 87 -5.83 -14.85 -4.99
C PHE A 87 -7.18 -15.40 -4.54
N ALA A 88 -7.83 -14.72 -3.59
CA ALA A 88 -9.17 -15.07 -3.10
C ALA A 88 -10.22 -14.09 -3.65
N ASP A 89 -11.42 -14.56 -3.94
CA ASP A 89 -12.47 -13.77 -4.58
C ASP A 89 -13.65 -13.40 -3.66
N SER A 90 -13.61 -13.82 -2.38
CA SER A 90 -14.73 -13.77 -1.45
C SER A 90 -15.40 -12.40 -1.27
N HIS A 91 -14.68 -11.30 -1.50
CA HIS A 91 -15.20 -9.93 -1.46
C HIS A 91 -15.03 -9.15 -2.76
N LEU A 92 -14.37 -9.70 -3.79
CA LEU A 92 -14.11 -8.96 -5.03
C LEU A 92 -15.41 -8.48 -5.71
N ALA A 93 -16.42 -9.34 -5.75
CA ALA A 93 -17.72 -8.99 -6.31
C ALA A 93 -18.43 -7.87 -5.51
N THR A 94 -18.30 -7.89 -4.19
CA THR A 94 -18.86 -6.85 -3.30
C THR A 94 -18.14 -5.52 -3.49
N HIS A 95 -16.81 -5.52 -3.53
CA HIS A 95 -16.01 -4.31 -3.81
C HIS A 95 -16.35 -3.72 -5.18
N LYS A 96 -16.56 -4.56 -6.19
CA LYS A 96 -17.01 -4.12 -7.51
C LYS A 96 -18.37 -3.44 -7.45
N ARG A 97 -19.36 -4.02 -6.78
CA ARG A 97 -20.70 -3.41 -6.64
C ARG A 97 -20.65 -2.09 -5.89
N GLU A 98 -19.87 -2.01 -4.82
CA GLU A 98 -19.70 -0.76 -4.08
C GLU A 98 -19.10 0.34 -4.94
N LEU A 99 -17.97 0.07 -5.61
CA LEU A 99 -17.32 1.04 -6.49
C LEU A 99 -18.23 1.48 -7.65
N ALA A 100 -18.95 0.54 -8.28
CA ALA A 100 -19.90 0.86 -9.34
C ALA A 100 -21.08 1.72 -8.84
N SER A 101 -21.53 1.51 -7.60
CA SER A 101 -22.60 2.32 -7.00
C SER A 101 -22.15 3.74 -6.66
N LEU A 102 -20.89 3.91 -6.24
CA LEU A 102 -20.33 5.21 -5.86
C LEU A 102 -19.80 6.00 -7.07
N PHE A 103 -19.27 5.29 -8.07
CA PHE A 103 -18.55 5.86 -9.21
C PHE A 103 -19.01 5.19 -10.52
N PRO A 104 -20.25 5.42 -10.97
CA PRO A 104 -20.85 4.71 -12.10
C PRO A 104 -20.17 4.97 -13.45
N SER A 105 -19.31 5.98 -13.54
CA SER A 105 -18.51 6.28 -14.74
C SER A 105 -17.19 5.50 -14.83
N VAL A 106 -16.87 4.67 -13.84
CA VAL A 106 -15.62 3.90 -13.76
C VAL A 106 -15.91 2.44 -14.08
N ASP A 107 -15.23 1.88 -15.07
CA ASP A 107 -15.33 0.46 -15.37
C ASP A 107 -14.60 -0.36 -14.30
N VAL A 108 -15.31 -1.23 -13.58
CA VAL A 108 -14.71 -2.06 -12.52
C VAL A 108 -14.71 -3.54 -12.93
N HIS A 109 -13.51 -4.12 -12.95
CA HIS A 109 -13.25 -5.51 -13.30
C HIS A 109 -12.74 -6.29 -12.11
N THR A 110 -13.04 -7.58 -12.05
CA THR A 110 -12.53 -8.51 -11.04
C THR A 110 -11.76 -9.63 -11.70
N ARG A 111 -10.61 -10.00 -11.15
CA ARG A 111 -9.79 -11.13 -11.64
C ARG A 111 -9.27 -11.93 -10.45
N GLN A 112 -9.50 -13.24 -10.44
CA GLN A 112 -8.94 -14.14 -9.44
C GLN A 112 -7.70 -14.82 -10.01
N PHE A 113 -6.54 -14.59 -9.38
CA PHE A 113 -5.29 -15.29 -9.71
C PHE A 113 -4.24 -15.10 -8.60
N ASP A 114 -3.28 -16.03 -8.51
CA ASP A 114 -2.08 -15.84 -7.70
C ASP A 114 -1.13 -14.85 -8.39
N ALA A 115 -0.85 -13.72 -7.75
CA ALA A 115 0.08 -12.72 -8.29
C ALA A 115 1.53 -13.22 -8.38
N GLY A 116 1.88 -14.29 -7.66
CA GLY A 116 3.15 -15.00 -7.81
C GLY A 116 3.23 -15.89 -9.06
N GLU A 117 2.14 -16.02 -9.83
CA GLU A 117 2.07 -16.81 -11.05
C GLU A 117 2.03 -15.92 -12.31
N ALA A 118 2.93 -16.20 -13.24
CA ALA A 118 3.14 -15.38 -14.43
C ALA A 118 1.91 -15.35 -15.36
N SER A 119 1.19 -16.46 -15.47
CA SER A 119 0.02 -16.59 -16.36
C SER A 119 -1.10 -15.63 -15.99
N GLY A 120 -1.45 -15.55 -14.70
CA GLY A 120 -2.51 -14.66 -14.20
C GLY A 120 -2.15 -13.18 -14.37
N VAL A 121 -0.92 -12.80 -14.01
CA VAL A 121 -0.43 -11.43 -14.18
C VAL A 121 -0.42 -11.02 -15.65
N LYS A 122 0.07 -11.89 -16.55
CA LYS A 122 0.05 -11.62 -17.98
C LYS A 122 -1.38 -11.47 -18.52
N ALA A 123 -2.29 -12.38 -18.14
CA ALA A 123 -3.66 -12.37 -18.63
C ALA A 123 -4.41 -11.08 -18.28
N VAL A 124 -4.25 -10.54 -17.07
CA VAL A 124 -4.91 -9.27 -16.70
C VAL A 124 -4.31 -8.07 -17.43
N VAL A 125 -3.00 -8.07 -17.70
CA VAL A 125 -2.33 -7.02 -18.49
C VAL A 125 -2.78 -7.08 -19.95
N ASP A 126 -2.84 -8.28 -20.54
CA ASP A 126 -3.31 -8.49 -21.91
C ASP A 126 -4.77 -8.02 -22.06
N ASP A 127 -5.63 -8.32 -21.08
CA ASP A 127 -7.03 -7.91 -21.09
C ASP A 127 -7.20 -6.38 -21.02
N ALA A 128 -6.38 -5.69 -20.22
CA ALA A 128 -6.35 -4.23 -20.17
C ALA A 128 -5.93 -3.62 -21.53
N LEU A 129 -4.91 -4.19 -22.18
CA LEU A 129 -4.49 -3.77 -23.51
C LEU A 129 -5.56 -4.03 -24.57
N ALA A 130 -6.19 -5.22 -24.56
CA ALA A 130 -7.22 -5.59 -25.52
C ALA A 130 -8.48 -4.70 -25.38
N THR A 131 -8.88 -4.40 -24.15
CA THR A 131 -10.11 -3.64 -23.86
C THR A 131 -9.92 -2.13 -24.05
N TYR A 132 -8.78 -1.60 -23.60
CA TYR A 132 -8.59 -0.15 -23.48
C TYR A 132 -7.49 0.42 -24.38
N GLY A 133 -6.67 -0.44 -25.00
CA GLY A 133 -5.51 -0.03 -25.80
C GLY A 133 -4.41 0.62 -24.97
N ARG A 134 -4.44 0.47 -23.63
CA ARG A 134 -3.49 1.11 -22.70
C ARG A 134 -3.48 0.44 -21.33
N LEU A 135 -2.36 0.60 -20.63
CA LEU A 135 -2.22 0.42 -19.18
C LEU A 135 -1.47 1.63 -18.62
N ASP A 136 -1.88 2.18 -17.48
CA ASP A 136 -1.28 3.39 -16.91
C ASP A 136 -0.68 3.17 -15.52
N VAL A 137 -1.33 2.36 -14.69
CA VAL A 137 -0.88 2.07 -13.33
C VAL A 137 -0.98 0.58 -13.04
N PHE A 138 0.08 0.02 -12.46
CA PHE A 138 0.03 -1.30 -11.82
C PHE A 138 0.49 -1.17 -10.38
N PHE A 139 -0.43 -1.35 -9.43
CA PHE A 139 -0.12 -1.44 -8.01
C PHE A 139 -0.02 -2.91 -7.58
N ALA A 140 1.21 -3.42 -7.52
CA ALA A 140 1.53 -4.75 -7.04
C ALA A 140 1.48 -4.76 -5.49
N ASN A 141 0.28 -4.95 -4.96
CA ASN A 141 -0.04 -4.85 -3.54
C ASN A 141 -0.32 -6.17 -2.84
N ALA A 142 -0.49 -7.27 -3.58
CA ALA A 142 -0.56 -8.61 -2.98
C ALA A 142 0.65 -8.87 -2.07
N GLY A 143 0.38 -9.45 -0.89
CA GLY A 143 1.44 -9.75 0.07
C GLY A 143 0.95 -10.50 1.30
N ILE A 144 1.87 -11.19 1.97
CA ILE A 144 1.67 -11.95 3.21
C ILE A 144 2.77 -11.61 4.23
N VAL A 145 2.50 -11.84 5.52
CA VAL A 145 3.48 -11.58 6.61
C VAL A 145 4.39 -12.78 6.88
N GLY A 146 4.02 -13.98 6.41
CA GLY A 146 4.65 -15.22 6.85
C GLY A 146 4.23 -15.60 8.28
N MET A 147 4.90 -16.59 8.87
CA MET A 147 4.66 -17.03 10.25
C MET A 147 5.61 -16.32 11.23
N PRO A 148 5.17 -15.98 12.46
CA PRO A 148 6.00 -15.29 13.45
C PRO A 148 7.02 -16.25 14.10
N LYS A 149 7.98 -16.73 13.31
CA LYS A 149 9.04 -17.66 13.73
C LYS A 149 10.38 -16.96 13.85
N ILE A 150 11.23 -17.47 14.74
CA ILE A 150 12.66 -17.10 14.73
C ILE A 150 13.34 -17.73 13.52
N PHE A 151 14.43 -17.13 13.03
CA PHE A 151 15.05 -17.52 11.76
C PHE A 151 15.51 -18.98 11.70
N THR A 152 15.78 -19.63 12.84
CA THR A 152 16.17 -21.04 12.92
C THR A 152 15.01 -22.03 12.75
N GLU A 153 13.76 -21.55 12.78
CA GLU A 153 12.54 -22.36 12.68
C GLU A 153 11.77 -22.10 11.36
N ILE A 154 12.26 -21.17 10.53
CA ILE A 154 11.69 -20.90 9.21
C ILE A 154 12.23 -21.96 8.26
N GLU A 155 11.35 -22.81 7.76
CA GLU A 155 11.73 -23.82 6.78
C GLU A 155 12.00 -23.16 5.41
N ALA A 156 12.85 -23.79 4.59
CA ALA A 156 13.22 -23.25 3.29
C ALA A 156 12.00 -22.99 2.39
N ASP A 157 11.03 -23.90 2.39
CA ASP A 157 9.81 -23.77 1.59
C ASP A 157 8.90 -22.63 2.09
N GLU A 158 8.83 -22.41 3.41
CA GLU A 158 8.11 -21.28 3.99
C GLU A 158 8.74 -19.95 3.60
N PHE A 159 10.08 -19.88 3.67
CA PHE A 159 10.85 -18.71 3.24
C PHE A 159 10.58 -18.40 1.75
N LEU A 160 10.67 -19.41 0.89
CA LEU A 160 10.43 -19.28 -0.54
C LEU A 160 8.99 -18.90 -0.86
N ALA A 161 8.00 -19.41 -0.12
CA ALA A 161 6.60 -19.04 -0.28
C ALA A 161 6.38 -17.54 0.02
N THR A 162 6.96 -17.02 1.10
CA THR A 162 6.93 -15.58 1.41
C THR A 162 7.55 -14.74 0.29
N LEU A 163 8.71 -15.15 -0.23
CA LEU A 163 9.37 -14.45 -1.36
C LEU A 163 8.54 -14.53 -2.64
N LYS A 164 7.92 -15.67 -2.94
CA LYS A 164 7.04 -15.84 -4.10
C LYS A 164 5.90 -14.83 -4.08
N THR A 165 5.18 -14.73 -2.97
CA THR A 165 4.03 -13.81 -2.87
C THR A 165 4.45 -12.35 -2.78
N ASN A 166 5.50 -12.01 -2.03
CA ASN A 166 5.85 -10.61 -1.76
C ASN A 166 6.81 -9.99 -2.77
N THR A 167 7.74 -10.77 -3.32
CA THR A 167 8.85 -10.28 -4.15
C THR A 167 8.65 -10.65 -5.60
N VAL A 168 8.41 -11.94 -5.88
CA VAL A 168 8.23 -12.43 -7.26
C VAL A 168 6.98 -11.80 -7.89
N SER A 169 5.89 -11.65 -7.13
CA SER A 169 4.68 -10.98 -7.64
C SER A 169 4.91 -9.55 -8.13
N VAL A 170 5.74 -8.77 -7.43
CA VAL A 170 6.11 -7.40 -7.82
C VAL A 170 6.99 -7.41 -9.07
N PHE A 171 7.95 -8.32 -9.14
CA PHE A 171 8.77 -8.51 -10.33
C PHE A 171 7.91 -8.87 -11.55
N LEU A 172 6.98 -9.82 -11.41
CA LEU A 172 6.08 -10.24 -12.49
C LEU A 172 5.17 -9.10 -12.94
N ALA A 173 4.64 -8.32 -12.00
CA ALA A 173 3.88 -7.11 -12.32
C ALA A 173 4.71 -6.16 -13.19
N ALA A 174 5.94 -5.84 -12.81
CA ALA A 174 6.81 -4.98 -13.61
C ALA A 174 7.17 -5.58 -14.98
N LYS A 175 7.47 -6.88 -15.01
CA LYS A 175 7.84 -7.63 -16.23
C LYS A 175 6.77 -7.52 -17.32
N TYR A 176 5.49 -7.60 -16.96
CA TYR A 176 4.39 -7.54 -17.92
C TYR A 176 3.82 -6.12 -18.10
N ALA A 177 3.73 -5.33 -17.02
CA ALA A 177 3.17 -4.00 -17.08
C ALA A 177 4.06 -3.00 -17.83
N ALA A 178 5.39 -3.06 -17.68
CA ALA A 178 6.26 -2.07 -18.29
C ALA A 178 6.23 -2.08 -19.84
N PRO A 179 6.25 -3.24 -20.53
CA PRO A 179 6.01 -3.29 -21.97
C PRO A 179 4.60 -2.78 -22.35
N ALA A 180 3.57 -3.16 -21.60
CA ALA A 180 2.19 -2.72 -21.86
C ALA A 180 2.00 -1.19 -21.69
N MET A 181 2.71 -0.59 -20.73
CA MET A 181 2.71 0.86 -20.51
C MET A 181 3.42 1.63 -21.64
N GLN A 182 4.27 0.97 -22.43
CA GLN A 182 4.91 1.56 -23.61
C GLN A 182 4.02 1.52 -24.85
N THR A 183 2.96 0.72 -24.85
CA THR A 183 1.98 0.71 -25.94
C THR A 183 1.27 2.05 -26.03
N THR A 184 1.28 2.65 -27.22
CA THR A 184 0.59 3.91 -27.52
C THR A 184 -0.77 3.65 -28.18
N SER A 185 -1.68 4.60 -28.03
CA SER A 185 -2.99 4.62 -28.66
C SER A 185 -3.46 6.06 -28.89
N PRO A 186 -4.57 6.32 -29.61
CA PRO A 186 -5.09 7.68 -29.75
C PRO A 186 -5.34 8.39 -28.41
N SER A 187 -5.71 7.64 -27.36
CA SER A 187 -5.91 8.18 -26.01
C SER A 187 -4.62 8.29 -25.17
N LYS A 188 -3.54 7.64 -25.61
CA LYS A 188 -2.23 7.59 -24.94
C LYS A 188 -1.11 7.70 -25.99
N PRO A 189 -0.85 8.90 -26.53
CA PRO A 189 0.06 9.07 -27.66
C PRO A 189 1.54 8.82 -27.32
N TYR A 190 1.91 8.87 -26.03
CA TYR A 190 3.29 8.67 -25.57
C TYR A 190 3.41 7.50 -24.58
N PRO A 191 4.49 6.71 -24.67
CA PRO A 191 4.87 5.75 -23.64
C PRO A 191 4.92 6.42 -22.26
N SER A 192 4.22 5.85 -21.29
CA SER A 192 4.16 6.38 -19.93
C SER A 192 3.53 5.38 -18.97
N GLY A 193 3.88 5.42 -17.69
CA GLY A 193 3.19 4.59 -16.70
C GLY A 193 3.84 4.62 -15.33
N SER A 194 3.17 4.01 -14.36
CA SER A 194 3.68 3.89 -13.00
C SER A 194 3.43 2.51 -12.43
N ILE A 195 4.50 1.86 -12.01
CA ILE A 195 4.49 0.59 -11.28
C ILE A 195 4.79 0.89 -9.82
N ILE A 196 3.95 0.39 -8.92
CA ILE A 196 4.10 0.58 -7.49
C ILE A 196 4.20 -0.80 -6.85
N GLY A 197 5.32 -1.09 -6.20
CA GLY A 197 5.51 -2.33 -5.43
C GLY A 197 5.24 -2.09 -3.95
N THR A 198 4.49 -2.97 -3.30
CA THR A 198 4.28 -2.88 -1.84
C THR A 198 5.43 -3.54 -1.08
N ALA A 199 6.35 -2.71 -0.60
CA ALA A 199 7.39 -3.05 0.35
C ALA A 199 6.83 -2.98 1.79
N SER A 200 7.65 -2.56 2.75
CA SER A 200 7.30 -2.32 4.16
C SER A 200 8.44 -1.55 4.82
N VAL A 201 8.18 -0.90 5.95
CA VAL A 201 9.27 -0.46 6.85
C VAL A 201 10.19 -1.62 7.30
N ALA A 202 9.69 -2.85 7.30
CA ALA A 202 10.48 -4.07 7.51
C ALA A 202 11.54 -4.31 6.42
N GLY A 203 11.33 -3.77 5.22
CA GLY A 203 12.32 -3.76 4.16
C GLY A 203 13.34 -2.62 4.27
N LEU A 204 13.10 -1.63 5.13
CA LEU A 204 13.98 -0.49 5.35
C LEU A 204 14.87 -0.66 6.58
N ARG A 205 14.31 -1.21 7.66
CA ARG A 205 14.94 -1.40 8.97
C ARG A 205 14.44 -2.71 9.58
N SER A 206 15.26 -3.31 10.44
CA SER A 206 14.89 -4.52 11.19
C SER A 206 13.78 -4.23 12.22
N ASN A 207 13.24 -5.30 12.83
CA ASN A 207 12.24 -5.26 13.91
C ASN A 207 10.79 -4.92 13.49
N ALA A 208 10.44 -5.13 12.22
CA ALA A 208 9.07 -4.96 11.72
C ALA A 208 8.51 -6.20 11.00
N GLY A 209 9.16 -7.36 11.15
CA GLY A 209 8.67 -8.67 10.69
C GLY A 209 9.72 -9.77 10.86
N SER A 210 9.34 -11.01 10.52
CA SER A 210 10.24 -12.17 10.45
C SER A 210 11.31 -12.00 9.36
N THR A 211 12.31 -12.88 9.36
CA THR A 211 13.47 -12.78 8.44
C THR A 211 13.05 -12.89 6.97
N ASP A 212 12.18 -13.84 6.64
CA ASP A 212 11.60 -14.04 5.31
C ASP A 212 10.79 -12.83 4.85
N TYR A 213 9.94 -12.29 5.72
CA TYR A 213 9.15 -11.09 5.43
C TYR A 213 10.04 -9.88 5.16
N SER A 214 10.97 -9.59 6.07
CA SER A 214 11.89 -8.44 5.96
C SER A 214 12.75 -8.56 4.71
N CYS A 215 13.29 -9.75 4.43
CA CYS A 215 14.03 -10.03 3.19
C CYS A 215 13.17 -9.79 1.95
N SER A 216 11.94 -10.32 1.92
CA SER A 216 11.05 -10.18 0.78
C SER A 216 10.70 -8.72 0.48
N LYS A 217 10.47 -7.90 1.52
CA LYS A 217 10.13 -6.47 1.40
C LYS A 217 11.35 -5.60 1.09
N ALA A 218 12.56 -5.97 1.54
CA ALA A 218 13.80 -5.37 1.08
C ALA A 218 14.06 -5.68 -0.42
N GLY A 219 13.73 -6.90 -0.86
CA GLY A 219 13.77 -7.30 -2.26
C GLY A 219 12.92 -6.39 -3.15
N VAL A 220 11.72 -6.01 -2.71
CA VAL A 220 10.85 -5.07 -3.44
C VAL A 220 11.51 -3.69 -3.62
N VAL A 221 12.19 -3.17 -2.59
CA VAL A 221 12.93 -1.90 -2.68
C VAL A 221 14.04 -1.99 -3.72
N SER A 222 14.82 -3.08 -3.69
CA SER A 222 15.89 -3.32 -4.67
C SER A 222 15.33 -3.46 -6.09
N ILE A 223 14.24 -4.21 -6.29
CA ILE A 223 13.57 -4.33 -7.60
C ILE A 223 13.19 -2.95 -8.13
N ALA A 224 12.55 -2.11 -7.31
CA ALA A 224 12.12 -0.79 -7.76
C ALA A 224 13.30 0.09 -8.21
N GLN A 225 14.40 0.09 -7.45
CA GLN A 225 15.62 0.81 -7.80
C GLN A 225 16.23 0.29 -9.11
N THR A 226 16.40 -1.04 -9.24
CA THR A 226 17.02 -1.64 -10.42
C THR A 226 16.17 -1.45 -11.68
N ILE A 227 14.86 -1.70 -11.61
CA ILE A 227 13.97 -1.57 -12.77
C ILE A 227 13.84 -0.11 -13.20
N ALA A 228 13.85 0.86 -12.28
CA ALA A 228 13.81 2.27 -12.64
C ALA A 228 14.95 2.68 -13.60
N PHE A 229 16.17 2.13 -13.41
CA PHE A 229 17.29 2.36 -14.33
C PHE A 229 17.11 1.61 -15.66
N GLN A 230 16.59 0.39 -15.64
CA GLN A 230 16.33 -0.40 -16.85
C GLN A 230 15.22 0.21 -17.73
N LEU A 231 14.33 1.01 -17.15
CA LEU A 231 13.25 1.72 -17.84
C LEU A 231 13.64 3.12 -18.35
N ALA A 232 14.93 3.48 -18.32
CA ALA A 232 15.39 4.76 -18.83
C ALA A 232 14.90 5.04 -20.26
N GLY A 233 14.32 6.22 -20.48
CA GLY A 233 13.79 6.64 -21.78
C GLY A 233 12.40 6.10 -22.14
N THR A 234 11.81 5.19 -21.36
CA THR A 234 10.50 4.58 -21.68
C THR A 234 9.29 5.39 -21.19
N GLY A 235 9.50 6.40 -20.36
CA GLY A 235 8.42 7.14 -19.67
C GLY A 235 7.72 6.36 -18.55
N VAL A 236 8.14 5.11 -18.29
CA VAL A 236 7.60 4.27 -17.21
C VAL A 236 8.43 4.44 -15.94
N ARG A 237 7.77 4.64 -14.81
CA ARG A 237 8.40 4.76 -13.48
C ARG A 237 8.09 3.55 -12.63
N MET A 238 8.99 3.25 -11.69
CA MET A 238 8.75 2.24 -10.66
C MET A 238 9.19 2.77 -9.29
N ASN A 239 8.32 2.62 -8.28
CA ASN A 239 8.64 2.98 -6.90
C ASN A 239 8.18 1.88 -5.94
N ALA A 240 8.78 1.85 -4.75
CA ALA A 240 8.37 1.01 -3.64
C ALA A 240 7.62 1.83 -2.61
N LEU A 241 6.45 1.35 -2.19
CA LEU A 241 5.67 1.92 -1.09
C LEU A 241 5.99 1.12 0.18
N CYS A 242 6.38 1.80 1.27
CA CYS A 242 6.81 1.19 2.52
C CYS A 242 5.84 1.56 3.66
N PRO A 243 4.68 0.89 3.78
CA PRO A 243 3.77 1.11 4.89
C PRO A 243 4.40 0.74 6.24
N GLY A 244 4.02 1.48 7.28
CA GLY A 244 4.27 1.13 8.68
C GLY A 244 3.15 0.27 9.26
N VAL A 245 2.75 0.56 10.50
CA VAL A 245 1.63 -0.13 11.16
C VAL A 245 0.30 0.44 10.67
N ILE A 246 -0.41 -0.33 9.86
CA ILE A 246 -1.71 0.04 9.28
C ILE A 246 -2.79 -0.89 9.85
N GLU A 247 -3.96 -0.39 10.24
CA GLU A 247 -5.12 -1.21 10.60
C GLU A 247 -5.77 -1.76 9.31
N THR A 248 -5.55 -3.04 9.03
CA THR A 248 -6.06 -3.76 7.85
C THR A 248 -6.41 -5.20 8.23
N GLY A 249 -6.95 -6.00 7.30
CA GLY A 249 -7.23 -7.42 7.59
C GLY A 249 -5.98 -8.20 7.99
N MET A 250 -4.80 -7.82 7.48
CA MET A 250 -3.52 -8.46 7.81
C MET A 250 -3.10 -8.22 9.26
N THR A 251 -3.45 -7.07 9.84
CA THR A 251 -3.05 -6.68 11.21
C THR A 251 -4.20 -6.75 12.20
N ALA A 252 -5.43 -7.04 11.74
CA ALA A 252 -6.62 -7.13 12.57
C ALA A 252 -6.41 -7.99 13.84
N PRO A 253 -5.79 -9.18 13.80
CA PRO A 253 -5.55 -9.97 15.00
C PRO A 253 -4.73 -9.24 16.08
N MET A 254 -3.73 -8.45 15.67
CA MET A 254 -2.93 -7.63 16.60
C MET A 254 -3.79 -6.52 17.23
N TYR A 255 -4.64 -5.86 16.43
CA TYR A 255 -5.54 -4.81 16.91
C TYR A 255 -6.63 -5.37 17.83
N ASP A 256 -7.23 -6.52 17.48
CA ASP A 256 -8.24 -7.21 18.28
C ASP A 256 -7.70 -7.64 19.65
N ALA A 257 -6.52 -8.29 19.66
CA ALA A 257 -5.86 -8.65 20.91
C ALA A 257 -5.51 -7.42 21.77
N ALA A 258 -5.12 -6.31 21.15
CA ALA A 258 -4.85 -5.07 21.87
C ALA A 258 -6.13 -4.45 22.44
N ARG A 259 -7.26 -4.50 21.71
CA ARG A 259 -8.58 -4.06 22.17
C ARG A 259 -9.06 -4.89 23.37
N GLU A 260 -8.99 -6.21 23.26
CA GLU A 260 -9.39 -7.14 24.32
C GLU A 260 -8.60 -6.89 25.63
N ARG A 261 -7.31 -6.55 25.51
CA ARG A 261 -6.44 -6.23 26.64
C ARG A 261 -6.55 -4.77 27.12
N GLY A 262 -7.35 -3.92 26.48
CA GLY A 262 -7.41 -2.49 26.78
C GLY A 262 -6.10 -1.73 26.49
N THR A 263 -5.27 -2.25 25.59
CA THR A 263 -3.93 -1.72 25.26
C THR A 263 -3.84 -1.12 23.85
N GLN A 264 -4.97 -0.87 23.18
CA GLN A 264 -5.00 -0.31 21.83
C GLN A 264 -4.19 1.00 21.70
N ALA A 265 -4.21 1.85 22.72
CA ALA A 265 -3.43 3.10 22.77
C ALA A 265 -1.90 2.89 22.75
N LYS A 266 -1.41 1.65 22.93
CA LYS A 266 0.00 1.30 22.81
C LYS A 266 0.43 1.00 21.37
N ILE A 267 -0.52 0.77 20.45
CA ILE A 267 -0.21 0.55 19.03
C ILE A 267 0.34 1.84 18.45
N GLY A 268 1.51 1.75 17.81
CA GLY A 268 2.19 2.92 17.26
C GLY A 268 2.77 3.87 18.31
N GLN A 269 2.88 3.47 19.58
CA GLN A 269 3.45 4.32 20.64
C GLN A 269 4.90 4.79 20.36
N LEU A 270 5.63 4.03 19.55
CA LEU A 270 6.99 4.35 19.11
C LEU A 270 7.02 5.20 17.83
N ASN A 271 5.90 5.28 17.10
CA ASN A 271 5.77 6.13 15.93
C ASN A 271 5.72 7.58 16.41
N PRO A 272 6.43 8.53 15.79
CA PRO A 272 6.29 9.95 16.07
C PRO A 272 4.85 10.46 16.03
N LEU A 273 3.99 9.93 15.13
CA LEU A 273 2.55 10.23 15.10
C LEU A 273 1.71 9.50 16.16
N ARG A 274 2.31 8.58 16.93
CA ARG A 274 1.72 7.89 18.09
C ARG A 274 0.46 7.07 17.82
N ARG A 275 0.22 6.67 16.57
CA ARG A 275 -0.91 5.85 16.14
C ARG A 275 -0.54 4.94 14.98
N GLY A 276 -1.36 3.92 14.76
CA GLY A 276 -1.44 3.25 13.47
C GLY A 276 -2.18 4.11 12.44
N ALA A 277 -1.90 3.85 11.17
CA ALA A 277 -2.59 4.49 10.06
C ALA A 277 -3.79 3.65 9.56
N HIS A 278 -4.65 4.29 8.78
CA HIS A 278 -5.70 3.61 8.03
C HIS A 278 -5.27 3.37 6.58
N ALA A 279 -5.89 2.39 5.93
CA ALA A 279 -5.62 2.03 4.55
C ALA A 279 -5.72 3.23 3.59
N ASP A 280 -6.65 4.17 3.84
CA ASP A 280 -6.82 5.40 3.06
C ASP A 280 -5.56 6.28 3.00
N GLU A 281 -4.80 6.36 4.09
CA GLU A 281 -3.58 7.18 4.14
C GLU A 281 -2.50 6.63 3.21
N VAL A 282 -2.37 5.30 3.15
CA VAL A 282 -1.44 4.61 2.25
C VAL A 282 -1.94 4.68 0.80
N ALA A 283 -3.25 4.53 0.60
CA ALA A 283 -3.89 4.60 -0.71
C ALA A 283 -3.70 5.96 -1.39
N ARG A 284 -3.70 7.06 -0.63
CA ARG A 284 -3.43 8.41 -1.16
C ARG A 284 -2.01 8.56 -1.68
N VAL A 285 -1.04 7.92 -1.05
CA VAL A 285 0.35 7.90 -1.55
C VAL A 285 0.47 7.01 -2.79
N ALA A 286 -0.23 5.86 -2.82
CA ALA A 286 -0.33 5.04 -4.03
C ALA A 286 -0.93 5.85 -5.21
N LEU A 287 -2.03 6.57 -4.97
CA LEU A 287 -2.64 7.49 -5.95
C LEU A 287 -1.61 8.53 -6.44
N PHE A 288 -0.89 9.18 -5.52
CA PHE A 288 0.16 10.13 -5.89
C PHE A 288 1.22 9.49 -6.80
N LEU A 289 1.76 8.35 -6.40
CA LEU A 289 2.78 7.63 -7.16
C LEU A 289 2.27 7.17 -8.55
N GLY A 290 0.98 6.89 -8.73
CA GLY A 290 0.39 6.56 -10.04
C GLY A 290 -0.12 7.76 -10.85
N SER A 291 -0.20 8.94 -10.23
CA SER A 291 -0.57 10.19 -10.89
C SER A 291 0.62 10.89 -11.56
N ASP A 292 0.34 11.91 -12.36
CA ASP A 292 1.38 12.68 -13.07
C ASP A 292 2.13 13.65 -12.13
N GLU A 293 1.58 13.90 -10.93
CA GLU A 293 2.23 14.70 -9.89
C GLU A 293 3.53 14.06 -9.37
N SER A 294 3.71 12.76 -9.57
CA SER A 294 4.95 12.05 -9.22
C SER A 294 5.85 11.81 -10.44
N SER A 295 5.68 12.57 -11.53
CA SER A 295 6.45 12.43 -12.79
C SER A 295 7.97 12.46 -12.61
N TYR A 296 8.48 13.05 -11.53
CA TYR A 296 9.91 13.06 -11.19
C TYR A 296 10.30 12.18 -9.98
N VAL A 297 9.43 11.26 -9.60
CA VAL A 297 9.66 10.29 -8.51
C VAL A 297 9.86 8.91 -9.13
N ASN A 298 11.09 8.39 -9.11
CA ASN A 298 11.44 7.12 -9.72
C ASN A 298 12.53 6.39 -8.92
N GLY A 299 12.39 5.08 -8.73
CA GLY A 299 13.32 4.23 -7.98
C GLY A 299 13.34 4.47 -6.47
N GLN A 300 12.32 5.14 -5.90
CA GLN A 300 12.31 5.55 -4.50
C GLN A 300 11.54 4.57 -3.61
N ALA A 301 11.97 4.47 -2.35
CA ALA A 301 11.25 3.77 -1.28
C ALA A 301 10.53 4.79 -0.39
N TRP A 302 9.20 4.86 -0.50
CA TRP A 302 8.36 5.84 0.17
C TRP A 302 7.81 5.31 1.49
N ALA A 303 8.40 5.74 2.61
CA ALA A 303 7.88 5.43 3.94
C ALA A 303 6.53 6.13 4.19
N VAL A 304 5.53 5.34 4.58
CA VAL A 304 4.21 5.82 5.02
C VAL A 304 3.91 5.18 6.37
N ASP A 305 4.56 5.70 7.41
CA ASP A 305 4.71 4.99 8.68
C ASP A 305 4.59 5.88 9.93
N GLY A 306 4.18 7.14 9.73
CA GLY A 306 4.09 8.13 10.81
C GLY A 306 5.43 8.46 11.46
N GLY A 307 6.54 8.28 10.74
CA GLY A 307 7.90 8.60 11.15
C GLY A 307 8.63 7.46 11.86
N LEU A 308 8.08 6.25 11.89
CA LEU A 308 8.67 5.11 12.61
C LEU A 308 10.11 4.80 12.14
N SER A 309 10.37 4.84 10.83
CA SER A 309 11.67 4.55 10.24
C SER A 309 12.61 5.76 10.18
N ALA A 310 12.16 6.94 10.62
CA ALA A 310 12.89 8.20 10.47
C ALA A 310 13.98 8.42 11.54
N GLY A 311 14.07 7.56 12.56
CA GLY A 311 15.01 7.74 13.67
C GLY A 311 15.63 6.44 14.18
N HIS A 312 16.66 6.59 15.01
CA HIS A 312 17.24 5.50 15.79
C HIS A 312 16.36 5.16 17.00
N PRO A 313 16.55 3.97 17.62
CA PRO A 313 15.87 3.63 18.87
C PRO A 313 16.02 4.74 19.91
N PHE A 314 14.92 5.09 20.55
CA PHE A 314 14.88 6.13 21.59
C PHE A 314 13.93 5.72 22.71
N VAL A 315 14.06 6.37 23.86
CA VAL A 315 13.12 6.21 24.98
C VAL A 315 12.09 7.34 24.91
N PRO A 316 10.80 7.05 24.69
CA PRO A 316 9.76 8.08 24.71
C PRO A 316 9.80 8.91 25.99
N GLY A 317 9.71 10.23 25.85
CA GLY A 317 9.69 11.17 26.97
C GLY A 317 11.06 11.66 27.44
N LYS A 318 12.14 11.24 26.78
CA LYS A 318 13.47 11.85 26.92
C LYS A 318 13.80 12.68 25.68
N LEU A 319 14.44 13.83 25.88
CA LEU A 319 15.09 14.57 24.78
C LEU A 319 16.30 13.75 24.32
N ALA A 320 16.48 13.69 23.00
CA ALA A 320 17.67 13.11 22.38
C ALA A 320 18.90 13.98 22.68
#